data_AF-A0A537F8I1-F1
#
_entry.id   AF-A0A537F8I1-F1
#
_cell.length_a   1.000
_cell.length_b   1.000
_cell.length_c   1.000
_cell.angle_alpha   90.00
_cell.angle_beta   90.00
_cell.angle_gamma   90.00
#
_symmetry.space_group_name_H-M   'P 1'
#
loop_
_entity.id
_entity.type
_entity.pdbx_description
1 polymer ?
#
loop_
_entity_poly.entity_id
_entity_poly.type
_entity_poly.pdbx_seq_one_letter_code
_entity_poly.pdbx_strand_id
1 'polypeptide(L)'
;MSGPILRPLELAENKLSLFLERFPEYRKTLRLALTHEDSSTSPLNYMGWQWHDVETHPTKLIRLVTEGVSRISLKTRQATYYVLRDREALKRVLIKRGY
;
A
#
# COMPACT_ATOMS: atom_id res chain seq x y z
N MET A 1 -27.82 -20.75 -8.64
CA MET A 1 -27.39 -19.34 -8.81
C MET A 1 -25.99 -19.20 -8.23
N SER A 2 -24.95 -19.36 -9.06
CA SER A 2 -23.57 -19.16 -8.60
C SER A 2 -23.26 -17.68 -8.79
N GLY A 3 -23.26 -16.90 -7.71
CA GLY A 3 -22.76 -15.53 -7.76
C GLY A 3 -21.31 -15.53 -8.26
N PRO A 4 -20.84 -14.48 -8.95
CA PRO A 4 -19.48 -14.44 -9.43
C PRO A 4 -18.53 -14.59 -8.24
N ILE A 5 -17.80 -15.70 -8.20
CA ILE A 5 -16.69 -15.89 -7.27
C ILE A 5 -15.59 -14.97 -7.78
N LEU A 6 -15.58 -13.73 -7.29
CA LEU A 6 -14.47 -12.82 -7.56
C LEU A 6 -13.19 -13.47 -7.04
N ARG A 7 -12.19 -13.58 -7.90
CA ARG A 7 -10.89 -14.13 -7.49
C ARG A 7 -10.32 -13.22 -6.39
N PRO A 8 -9.60 -13.76 -5.38
CA PRO A 8 -9.04 -12.94 -4.29
C PRO A 8 -8.23 -11.72 -4.78
N LEU A 9 -7.56 -11.87 -5.93
CA LEU A 9 -6.81 -10.81 -6.61
C LEU A 9 -7.70 -9.63 -7.06
N GLU A 10 -8.86 -9.94 -7.67
CA GLU A 10 -9.80 -8.95 -8.18
C GLU A 10 -10.48 -8.20 -7.02
N LEU A 11 -10.69 -8.87 -5.88
CA LEU A 11 -11.22 -8.24 -4.67
C LEU A 11 -10.22 -7.22 -4.08
N ALA A 12 -8.93 -7.56 -4.04
CA ALA A 12 -7.88 -6.66 -3.54
C ALA A 12 -7.75 -5.41 -4.43
N GLU A 13 -7.73 -5.60 -5.75
CA GLU A 13 -7.67 -4.50 -6.72
C GLU A 13 -8.89 -3.58 -6.65
N ASN A 14 -10.10 -4.14 -6.54
CA ASN A 14 -11.32 -3.37 -6.40
C ASN A 14 -11.34 -2.55 -5.11
N LYS A 15 -10.91 -3.12 -3.98
CA LYS A 15 -10.80 -2.40 -2.70
C LYS A 15 -9.79 -1.25 -2.78
N LEU A 16 -8.62 -1.50 -3.36
CA LEU A 16 -7.60 -0.46 -3.56
C LEU A 16 -8.11 0.64 -4.49
N SER A 17 -8.84 0.29 -5.54
CA SER A 17 -9.48 1.27 -6.41
C SER A 17 -10.50 2.12 -5.66
N LEU A 18 -11.44 1.51 -4.93
CA LEU A 18 -12.44 2.27 -4.16
C LEU A 18 -11.78 3.17 -3.12
N PHE A 19 -10.72 2.70 -2.45
CA PHE A 19 -9.93 3.49 -1.52
C PHE A 19 -9.29 4.72 -2.20
N LEU A 20 -8.67 4.54 -3.36
CA LEU A 20 -8.01 5.62 -4.12
C LEU A 20 -8.99 6.59 -4.80
N GLU A 21 -10.24 6.21 -4.99
CA GLU A 21 -11.32 7.14 -5.38
C GLU A 21 -11.77 7.98 -4.20
N ARG A 22 -11.93 7.35 -3.04
CA ARG A 22 -12.38 8.02 -1.82
C ARG A 22 -11.31 8.93 -1.22
N PHE A 23 -10.04 8.56 -1.36
CA PHE A 23 -8.89 9.27 -0.81
C PHE A 23 -7.77 9.42 -1.85
N PRO A 24 -7.96 10.29 -2.87
CA PRO A 24 -7.01 10.47 -3.95
C PRO A 24 -5.64 11.00 -3.48
N GLU A 25 -5.56 11.64 -2.32
CA GLU A 25 -4.32 12.15 -1.74
C GLU A 25 -3.31 11.05 -1.41
N TYR A 26 -3.77 9.81 -1.17
CA TYR A 26 -2.88 8.68 -0.88
C TYR A 26 -2.18 8.13 -2.11
N ARG A 27 -2.53 8.58 -3.33
CA ARG A 27 -1.86 8.14 -4.56
C ARG A 27 -0.36 8.42 -4.51
N LYS A 28 0.04 9.62 -4.08
CA LYS A 28 1.46 9.99 -3.96
C LYS A 28 2.17 9.11 -2.94
N THR A 29 1.57 8.93 -1.77
CA THR A 29 2.08 8.06 -0.69
C THR A 29 2.31 6.63 -1.17
N LEU A 30 1.30 6.05 -1.83
CA LEU A 30 1.33 4.67 -2.30
C LEU A 30 2.32 4.46 -3.45
N ARG A 31 2.49 5.47 -4.31
CA ARG A 31 3.54 5.47 -5.34
C ARG A 31 4.94 5.49 -4.72
N LEU A 32 5.19 6.37 -3.75
CA LEU A 32 6.47 6.42 -3.05
C LEU A 32 6.77 5.13 -2.28
N ALA A 33 5.76 4.58 -1.60
CA ALA A 33 5.86 3.29 -0.92
C ALA A 33 6.27 2.17 -1.89
N LEU A 34 5.64 2.11 -3.07
CA LEU A 34 6.01 1.14 -4.10
C LEU A 34 7.43 1.35 -4.61
N THR A 35 7.81 2.58 -4.93
CA THR A 35 9.18 2.88 -5.36
C THR A 35 10.18 2.44 -4.30
N HIS A 36 9.89 2.63 -3.02
CA HIS A 36 10.77 2.24 -1.92
C HIS A 36 10.85 0.71 -1.75
N GLU A 37 9.75 -0.02 -1.93
CA GLU A 37 9.77 -1.49 -1.91
C GLU A 37 10.49 -2.07 -3.14
N ASP A 38 10.27 -1.49 -4.32
CA ASP A 38 10.89 -1.92 -5.59
C ASP A 38 12.40 -1.60 -5.63
N SER A 39 12.81 -0.47 -5.03
CA SER A 39 14.23 -0.07 -4.92
C SER A 39 15.00 -0.83 -3.84
N SER A 40 14.34 -1.68 -3.04
CA SER A 40 15.02 -2.41 -1.98
C SER A 40 15.86 -3.57 -2.57
N THR A 41 17.18 -3.40 -2.60
CA THR A 41 18.16 -4.34 -3.20
C THR A 41 18.25 -5.70 -2.49
N SER A 42 17.56 -5.88 -1.36
CA SER A 42 17.53 -7.15 -0.61
C SER A 42 16.18 -7.36 0.08
N PRO A 43 15.26 -8.14 -0.53
CA PRO A 43 13.94 -8.40 0.05
C PRO A 43 14.00 -9.16 1.37
N LEU A 44 15.10 -9.90 1.63
CA LEU A 44 15.28 -10.70 2.85
C LEU A 44 15.51 -9.87 4.12
N ASN A 45 16.05 -8.65 4.00
CA ASN A 45 16.33 -7.75 5.13
C ASN A 45 15.48 -6.48 5.09
N TYR A 46 14.48 -6.42 4.22
CA TYR A 46 13.65 -5.24 4.08
C TYR A 46 12.68 -5.12 5.27
N MET A 47 12.92 -4.14 6.12
CA MET A 47 12.10 -3.89 7.31
C MET A 47 10.79 -3.16 6.99
N GLY A 48 10.71 -2.47 5.85
CA GLY A 48 9.61 -1.60 5.47
C GLY A 48 10.02 -0.15 5.24
N TRP A 49 9.08 0.68 4.80
CA TRP A 49 9.22 2.12 4.64
C TRP A 49 8.64 2.86 5.85
N GLN A 50 9.10 4.07 6.09
CA GLN A 50 8.66 4.94 7.17
C GLN A 50 7.87 6.14 6.64
N TRP A 51 7.35 6.95 7.55
CA TRP A 51 6.52 8.10 7.21
C TRP A 51 7.25 9.18 6.40
N HIS A 52 8.56 9.34 6.60
CA HIS A 52 9.38 10.31 5.88
C HIS A 52 9.68 9.82 4.45
N ASP A 53 9.87 8.51 4.24
CA ASP A 53 10.11 7.90 2.93
C ASP A 53 8.95 8.11 1.95
N VAL A 54 7.73 8.20 2.48
CA VAL A 54 6.50 8.40 1.69
C VAL A 54 5.93 9.81 1.83
N GLU A 55 6.70 10.73 2.42
CA GLU A 55 6.34 12.14 2.63
C GLU A 55 4.93 12.34 3.22
N THR A 56 4.51 11.45 4.13
CA THR A 56 3.13 11.43 4.63
C THR A 56 3.08 11.36 6.14
N HIS A 57 2.30 12.25 6.76
CA HIS A 57 2.18 12.33 8.22
C HIS A 57 1.72 10.99 8.83
N PRO A 58 2.30 10.53 9.97
CA PRO A 58 1.98 9.25 10.60
C PRO A 58 0.48 8.97 10.80
N THR A 59 -0.30 9.99 11.18
CA THR A 59 -1.76 9.86 11.36
C THR A 59 -2.50 9.39 10.11
N LYS A 60 -2.03 9.81 8.92
CA LYS A 60 -2.60 9.34 7.65
C LYS A 60 -2.22 7.89 7.36
N LEU A 61 -1.03 7.46 7.78
CA LEU A 61 -0.58 6.06 7.61
C LEU A 61 -1.42 5.08 8.42
N ILE A 62 -1.94 5.50 9.58
CA ILE A 62 -2.87 4.67 10.36
C ILE A 62 -4.08 4.28 9.51
N ARG A 63 -4.60 5.19 8.66
CA ARG A 63 -5.72 4.89 7.76
C ARG A 63 -5.35 3.81 6.73
N LEU A 64 -4.14 3.85 6.18
CA LEU A 64 -3.67 2.80 5.26
C LEU A 64 -3.66 1.42 5.94
N VAL A 65 -3.32 1.38 7.23
CA VAL A 65 -3.33 0.15 8.03
C VAL A 65 -4.76 -0.32 8.33
N THR A 66 -5.64 0.59 8.76
CA THR A 66 -7.04 0.28 9.07
C THR A 66 -7.82 -0.20 7.85
N GLU A 67 -7.59 0.40 6.69
CA GLU A 67 -8.22 -0.01 5.42
C GLU A 67 -7.57 -1.28 4.82
N GLY A 68 -6.49 -1.78 5.45
CA GLY A 68 -5.81 -3.01 5.03
C GLY A 68 -5.00 -2.87 3.75
N VAL A 69 -4.60 -1.64 3.38
CA VAL A 69 -3.74 -1.34 2.23
C VAL A 69 -2.27 -1.59 2.58
N SER A 70 -1.85 -1.17 3.76
CA SER A 70 -0.53 -1.45 4.33
C SER A 70 -0.66 -2.16 5.67
N ARG A 71 0.44 -2.67 6.18
CA ARG A 71 0.54 -3.22 7.54
C ARG A 71 1.82 -2.74 8.21
N ILE A 72 1.80 -2.73 9.54
CA ILE A 72 3.02 -2.48 10.32
C ILE A 72 3.86 -3.76 10.25
N SER A 73 5.09 -3.62 9.75
CA SER A 73 6.06 -4.72 9.67
C SER A 73 6.86 -4.82 10.97
N LEU A 74 7.40 -3.68 11.42
CA LEU A 74 8.19 -3.57 12.63
C LEU A 74 7.86 -2.26 13.32
N LYS A 75 7.71 -2.30 14.65
CA LYS A 75 7.58 -1.11 15.48
C LYS A 75 8.69 -1.10 16.52
N THR A 76 9.53 -0.07 16.48
CA THR A 76 10.56 0.18 17.48
C THR A 76 10.15 1.38 18.35
N ARG A 77 10.94 1.68 19.40
CA ARG A 77 10.72 2.87 20.24
C ARG A 77 10.87 4.18 19.47
N GLN A 78 11.63 4.19 18.38
CA GLN A 78 11.98 5.40 17.63
C GLN A 78 11.31 5.50 16.27
N ALA A 79 10.85 4.38 15.70
CA ALA A 79 10.29 4.35 14.36
C ALA A 79 9.21 3.27 14.18
N THR A 80 8.32 3.48 13.21
CA THR A 80 7.38 2.48 12.74
C THR A 80 7.61 2.24 11.27
N TYR A 81 7.83 0.97 10.92
CA TYR A 81 8.05 0.52 9.57
C TYR A 81 6.77 -0.13 9.04
N TYR A 82 6.41 0.24 7.82
CA TYR A 82 5.22 -0.22 7.13
C TYR A 82 5.61 -0.97 5.87
N VAL A 83 4.78 -1.93 5.48
CA VAL A 83 4.91 -2.65 4.21
C VAL A 83 3.54 -2.69 3.54
N LEU A 84 3.55 -2.68 2.22
CA LEU A 84 2.34 -2.85 1.42
C LEU A 84 1.86 -4.28 1.53
N ARG A 85 0.54 -4.46 1.61
CA ARG A 85 -0.04 -5.79 1.71
C ARG A 85 0.02 -6.53 0.38
N ASP A 86 -0.33 -5.83 -0.70
CA ASP A 86 -0.32 -6.33 -2.07
C ASP A 86 0.33 -5.30 -3.00
N ARG A 87 1.66 -5.32 -3.08
CA ARG A 87 2.41 -4.44 -3.98
C ARG A 87 2.02 -4.61 -5.44
N GLU A 88 1.74 -5.84 -5.87
CA GLU A 88 1.42 -6.12 -7.26
C GLU A 88 0.03 -5.60 -7.64
N ALA A 89 -0.96 -5.79 -6.77
CA ALA A 89 -2.30 -5.24 -6.98
C ALA A 89 -2.23 -3.71 -7.02
N LEU A 90 -1.46 -3.10 -6.11
CA LEU A 90 -1.28 -1.65 -6.11
C LEU A 90 -0.59 -1.14 -7.38
N LYS A 91 0.46 -1.83 -7.85
CA LYS A 91 1.14 -1.51 -9.12
C LYS A 91 0.15 -1.57 -10.29
N ARG A 92 -0.66 -2.64 -10.38
CA ARG A 92 -1.70 -2.78 -11.42
C ARG A 92 -2.76 -1.69 -11.32
N VAL A 93 -3.25 -1.37 -10.12
CA VAL A 93 -4.27 -0.31 -9.91
C VAL A 93 -3.72 1.06 -10.29
N LEU A 94 -2.49 1.38 -9.93
CA LEU A 94 -1.86 2.66 -10.30
C LEU A 94 -1.64 2.76 -11.81
N ILE A 95 -1.16 1.70 -12.46
CA ILE A 95 -1.02 1.64 -13.94
C ILE A 95 -2.39 1.78 -14.61
N LYS A 96 -3.42 1.05 -14.13
CA LYS A 96 -4.77 1.05 -14.71
C LYS A 96 -5.48 2.40 -14.60
N ARG A 97 -5.06 3.30 -13.70
CA ARG A 97 -5.72 4.59 -13.42
C ARG A 97 -4.89 5.84 -13.71
N GLY A 98 -3.72 5.73 -14.32
CA GLY A 98 -2.94 6.91 -14.70
C GLY A 98 -1.73 6.62 -15.60
N TYR A 99 -1.94 6.84 -16.90
CA TYR A 99 -1.01 7.08 -18.02
C TYR A 99 0.07 6.03 -18.33
#